data_AF-A0A941CT56-F1
#
_entry.id   AF-A0A941CT56-F1
#
_cell.length_a   1.000
_cell.length_b   1.000
_cell.length_c   1.000
_cell.angle_alpha   90.00
_cell.angle_beta   90.00
_cell.angle_gamma   90.00
#
_symmetry.space_group_name_H-M   'P 1'
#
loop_
_entity.id
_entity.type
_entity.pdbx_description
1 polymer ?
#
loop_
_entity_poly.entity_id
_entity_poly.type
_entity_poly.pdbx_seq_one_letter_code
_entity_poly.pdbx_strand_id
1 'polypeptide(L)' 'MKNTKSFEDDGRVIADMNIEGTPWYVDKKKMTQRDNAQALSKQEVRYIMRNALFAGLAVASIFIAAFAAFILFSTEIWLK' A
#
# COMPACT_ATOMS: atom_id res chain seq x y z
N MET A 1 -16.90 32.82 26.89
CA MET A 1 -16.57 31.46 26.39
C MET A 1 -17.39 31.22 25.13
N LYS A 2 -16.76 31.16 23.95
CA LYS A 2 -17.44 30.98 22.65
C LYS A 2 -17.64 29.49 22.43
N ASN A 3 -18.90 29.05 22.44
CA ASN A 3 -19.27 27.64 22.26
C ASN A 3 -19.12 27.28 20.78
N THR A 4 -17.98 26.73 20.37
CA THR A 4 -17.72 26.28 19.00
C THR A 4 -18.28 24.88 18.84
N LYS A 5 -19.53 24.76 18.39
CA LYS A 5 -20.08 23.47 17.96
C LYS A 5 -19.27 22.99 16.75
N SER A 6 -18.64 21.83 16.87
CA SER A 6 -17.99 21.14 15.77
C SER A 6 -19.07 20.68 14.79
N PHE A 7 -18.96 21.10 13.54
CA PHE A 7 -19.82 20.58 12.48
C PHE A 7 -19.28 19.20 12.09
N GLU A 8 -20.02 18.14 12.43
CA GLU A 8 -19.78 16.80 11.90
C GLU A 8 -20.45 16.71 10.53
N ASP A 9 -19.64 16.58 9.50
CA ASP A 9 -20.11 16.38 8.13
C ASP A 9 -20.42 14.89 7.93
N ASP A 10 -21.71 14.56 7.87
CA ASP A 10 -22.22 13.19 7.69
C ASP A 10 -21.91 12.61 6.28
N GLY A 11 -21.23 13.36 5.41
CA GLY A 11 -20.91 12.94 4.03
C GLY A 11 -22.14 12.80 3.14
N ARG A 12 -23.31 13.22 3.61
CA ARG A 12 -24.58 13.16 2.89
C ARG A 12 -24.75 14.43 2.07
N VAL A 13 -25.00 14.28 0.78
CA VAL A 13 -25.32 15.40 -0.10
C VAL A 13 -26.79 15.79 0.12
N ILE A 14 -27.02 16.92 0.82
CA ILE A 14 -28.36 17.46 1.08
C ILE A 14 -28.94 18.10 -0.19
N ALA A 15 -28.08 18.68 -1.04
CA ALA A 15 -28.44 19.23 -2.34
C ALA A 15 -27.27 19.01 -3.33
N ASP A 16 -27.54 18.34 -4.45
CA ASP A 16 -26.55 18.10 -5.49
C ASP A 16 -26.34 19.37 -6.33
N MET A 17 -25.22 20.05 -6.11
CA MET A 17 -24.82 21.27 -6.85
C MET A 17 -23.86 20.98 -8.01
N ASN A 18 -23.74 19.72 -8.43
CA ASN A 18 -22.84 19.33 -9.51
C ASN A 18 -23.44 19.69 -10.89
N ILE A 19 -23.22 20.93 -11.31
CA ILE A 19 -23.79 21.52 -12.54
C ILE A 19 -22.70 21.62 -13.61
N GLU A 20 -22.99 21.14 -14.82
CA GLU A 20 -22.05 21.17 -15.95
C GLU A 20 -21.62 22.61 -16.30
N GLY A 21 -20.31 22.81 -16.52
CA GLY A 21 -19.74 24.12 -16.86
C GLY A 21 -19.34 25.01 -15.67
N THR A 22 -19.61 24.59 -14.44
CA THR A 22 -19.15 25.30 -13.23
C THR A 22 -17.71 24.92 -12.85
N PRO A 23 -16.93 25.81 -12.19
CA PRO A 23 -15.57 25.50 -11.75
C PRO A 23 -15.45 24.30 -10.80
N TRP A 24 -16.53 23.94 -10.11
CA TRP A 24 -16.61 22.83 -9.15
C TRP A 24 -17.27 21.57 -9.75
N TYR A 25 -17.55 21.56 -11.05
CA TYR A 25 -18.13 20.40 -11.72
C TYR A 25 -17.19 19.20 -11.65
N VAL A 26 -17.72 18.06 -11.19
CA VAL A 26 -17.00 16.79 -11.11
C VAL A 26 -17.73 15.74 -11.93
N ASP A 27 -17.03 15.20 -12.94
CA ASP A 27 -17.57 14.12 -13.76
C ASP A 27 -17.71 12.84 -12.92
N LYS A 28 -18.97 12.50 -12.59
CA LYS A 28 -19.31 11.32 -11.78
C LYS A 28 -18.78 10.03 -12.41
N LYS A 29 -18.71 9.94 -13.74
CA LYS A 29 -18.19 8.75 -14.45
C LYS A 29 -16.70 8.54 -14.17
N LYS A 30 -15.93 9.63 -14.06
CA LYS A 30 -14.50 9.58 -13.71
C LYS A 30 -14.28 9.30 -12.23
N MET A 31 -15.16 9.78 -11.35
CA MET A 31 -15.14 9.47 -9.91
C MET A 31 -15.36 7.98 -9.67
N THR A 32 -16.41 7.41 -10.26
CA THR A 32 -16.70 5.97 -10.15
C THR A 32 -15.54 5.13 -10.70
N GLN A 33 -14.87 5.56 -11.78
CA GLN A 33 -13.72 4.83 -12.31
C GLN A 33 -12.51 4.84 -11.37
N ARG A 34 -12.30 5.91 -10.57
CA ARG A 34 -11.24 5.97 -9.55
C ARG A 34 -11.56 5.11 -8.33
N ASP A 35 -12.81 5.05 -7.91
CA ASP A 35 -13.27 4.17 -6.83
C ASP A 35 -13.28 2.69 -7.27
N ASN A 36 -13.34 2.44 -8.59
CA ASN A 36 -13.09 1.14 -9.20
C ASN A 36 -11.59 0.86 -9.46
N ALA A 37 -10.68 1.56 -8.77
CA ALA A 37 -9.34 1.02 -8.54
C ALA A 37 -9.52 -0.30 -7.78
N GLN A 38 -9.61 -1.38 -8.55
CA GLN A 38 -10.07 -2.70 -8.18
C GLN A 38 -9.49 -3.09 -6.82
N ALA A 39 -10.30 -2.97 -5.76
CA ALA A 39 -9.89 -3.37 -4.43
C ALA A 39 -9.55 -4.85 -4.51
N LEU A 40 -8.26 -5.18 -4.41
CA LEU A 40 -7.81 -6.56 -4.58
C LEU A 40 -8.59 -7.46 -3.63
N SER A 41 -9.16 -8.53 -4.18
CA SER A 41 -9.83 -9.53 -3.37
C SER A 41 -8.84 -10.07 -2.34
N LYS A 42 -9.31 -10.34 -1.12
CA LYS A 42 -8.48 -10.94 -0.04
C LYS A 42 -7.76 -12.22 -0.49
N GLN A 43 -8.29 -12.90 -1.52
CA GLN A 43 -7.63 -14.06 -2.13
C GLN A 43 -6.43 -13.66 -2.99
N GLU A 44 -6.56 -12.63 -3.83
CA GLU A 44 -5.50 -12.11 -4.71
C GLU A 44 -4.35 -11.52 -3.91
N VAL A 45 -4.66 -10.79 -2.82
CA VAL A 45 -3.65 -10.25 -1.90
C VAL A 45 -2.77 -11.36 -1.32
N ARG A 46 -3.34 -12.52 -0.96
CA ARG A 46 -2.57 -13.65 -0.41
C ARG A 46 -1.61 -14.25 -1.42
N TYR A 47 -2.00 -14.34 -2.69
CA TYR A 47 -1.11 -14.85 -3.75
C TYR A 47 0.06 -13.89 -3.99
N ILE A 48 -0.21 -12.59 -4.07
CA ILE A 48 0.82 -11.57 -4.24
C ILE A 48 1.76 -11.54 -3.04
N MET A 49 1.22 -11.61 -1.82
CA MET A 49 2.01 -11.67 -0.58
C MET A 49 2.95 -12.87 -0.57
N ARG A 50 2.48 -14.05 -0.96
CA ARG A 50 3.29 -15.28 -0.99
C ARG A 50 4.47 -15.14 -1.95
N ASN A 51 4.25 -14.59 -3.13
CA ASN A 51 5.31 -14.40 -4.11
C ASN A 51 6.33 -13.35 -3.65
N ALA A 52 5.86 -12.24 -3.06
CA ALA A 52 6.72 -11.21 -2.49
C ALA A 52 7.58 -11.76 -1.34
N LEU A 53 7.01 -12.61 -0.49
CA LEU A 53 7.74 -13.30 0.58
C LEU A 53 8.84 -14.21 0.04
N PHE A 54 8.55 -15.03 -0.96
CA PHE A 54 9.56 -15.90 -1.57
C PHE A 54 10.68 -15.10 -2.25
N ALA A 55 10.35 -13.99 -2.92
CA ALA A 55 11.34 -13.10 -3.50
C ALA A 55 12.25 -12.49 -2.42
N GLY A 56 11.67 -12.00 -1.32
CA GLY A 56 12.45 -11.48 -0.19
C GLY A 56 13.35 -12.53 0.45
N LEU A 57 12.84 -13.76 0.61
CA LEU A 57 13.58 -14.88 1.18
C LEU A 57 14.73 -15.33 0.27
N ALA A 58 14.54 -15.29 -1.05
CA ALA A 58 15.60 -15.58 -2.03
C ALA A 58 16.75 -14.55 -1.96
N VAL A 59 16.44 -13.27 -1.74
CA VAL A 59 17.49 -12.25 -1.55
C VAL A 59 18.20 -12.47 -0.21
N ALA A 60 17.44 -12.73 0.87
CA ALA A 60 18.01 -12.98 2.19
C ALA A 60 18.94 -14.20 2.20
N SER A 61 18.63 -15.27 1.46
CA SER A 61 19.47 -16.47 1.40
C SER A 61 20.85 -16.20 0.80
N ILE A 62 20.96 -15.28 -0.17
CA ILE A 62 22.25 -14.87 -0.75
C ILE A 62 23.13 -14.23 0.32
N PHE A 63 22.57 -13.31 1.12
CA PHE A 63 23.30 -12.67 2.21
C PHE A 63 23.71 -13.67 3.28
N ILE A 64 22.82 -14.57 3.68
CA ILE A 64 23.13 -15.63 4.64
C ILE A 64 24.28 -16.50 4.12
N ALA A 65 24.24 -16.90 2.85
CA ALA A 65 25.31 -17.69 2.23
C ALA A 65 26.64 -16.92 2.20
N ALA A 66 26.63 -15.63 1.85
CA ALA A 66 27.82 -14.80 1.86
C ALA A 66 28.43 -14.65 3.26
N PHE A 67 27.59 -14.40 4.28
CA PHE A 67 28.04 -14.34 5.68
C PHE A 67 28.55 -15.69 6.18
N ALA A 68 27.87 -16.79 5.85
CA ALA A 68 28.31 -18.13 6.21
C ALA A 68 29.68 -18.45 5.58
N ALA A 69 29.87 -18.12 4.29
CA ALA A 69 31.15 -18.27 3.63
C ALA A 69 32.24 -17.40 4.27
N PHE A 70 31.91 -16.16 4.63
CA PHE A 70 32.83 -15.26 5.33
C PHE A 70 33.23 -15.79 6.72
N ILE A 71 32.27 -16.29 7.49
CA ILE A 71 32.53 -16.89 8.81
C ILE A 71 33.42 -18.13 8.66
N LEU A 72 33.08 -19.04 7.74
CA LEU A 72 33.90 -20.23 7.46
C LEU A 72 35.32 -19.86 7.02
N PHE A 73 35.47 -18.86 6.16
CA PHE A 73 36.77 -18.33 5.78
C PHE A 73 37.54 -17.79 7.00
N SER A 74 36.87 -17.00 7.84
CA SER A 74 37.51 -16.45 9.03
C SER A 74 37.94 -17.52 10.04
N THR A 75 37.16 -18.59 10.20
CA THR A 75 37.46 -19.65 11.19
C THR A 75 38.52 -20.63 10.68
N GLU A 76 38.47 -21.04 9.41
CA GLU A 76 39.36 -22.08 8.87
C GLU A 76 40.64 -21.54 8.25
N ILE A 77 40.63 -20.30 7.74
CA ILE A 77 41.77 -19.74 6.99
C ILE A 77 42.48 -18.66 7.80
N TRP A 78 41.77 -17.86 8.59
CA TRP A 78 42.37 -16.72 9.30
C TRP A 78 42.65 -16.96 10.80
N LEU A 79 41.78 -17.68 11.53
CA LEU A 79 41.95 -17.99 12.96
C LEU A 79 42.59 -19.37 13.24
N LYS A 80 43.43 -19.85 12.31
CA LYS A 80 44.33 -20.99 12.51
C LYS A 80 45.76 -20.53 12.71
#